data_AF-A0A425CJK0-F1
#
_entry.id   AF-A0A425CJK0-F1
#
_cell.length_a   1.000
_cell.length_b   1.000
_cell.length_c   1.000
_cell.angle_alpha   90.00
_cell.angle_beta   90.00
_cell.angle_gamma   90.00
#
_symmetry.space_group_name_H-M   'P 1'
#
loop_
_entity.id
_entity.type
_entity.pdbx_description
1 polymer ?
#
loop_
_entity_poly.entity_id
_entity_poly.type
_entity_poly.pdbx_seq_one_letter_code
_entity_poly.pdbx_strand_id
1 'polypeptide(L)'
;MDGTLDDCMLGCFAPTNAAWMLRSSHIYDHLDDARFLATVRGPTRQDPCRFLGVKWFAKEHPAVFTGIVQQRDFLIIEASGFTRDSKGERVGYFLMHSVTLREIPELTHLGMVRGLLSFCYLFRQSGPGKVDVFCRGFFDSRGAVPGRLSVSLAAESAICCANVVDYAYIKKLRWLVNNSRKQNQRDLSDESRCEVCDKSLAKHLWPTSGTGTTCQICHLVVCSKCSVAKKITMDVSETGVVQQRSLRFCLSCLMNAKQQSGWDMALSNLEASSRSTASSVSSSASGGLHPVSQKVSYRRDGRFDYDTED
;
A
#
# COMPACT_ATOMS: atom_id res chain seq x y z
N MET A 1 8.86 -2.62 17.32
CA MET A 1 7.62 -2.05 16.76
C MET A 1 6.44 -2.60 17.54
N ASP A 2 5.40 -1.80 17.77
CA ASP A 2 4.22 -2.21 18.54
C ASP A 2 3.19 -2.85 17.61
N GLY A 3 3.08 -4.18 17.62
CA GLY A 3 2.17 -4.97 16.81
C GLY A 3 2.48 -6.46 16.81
N THR A 4 1.87 -7.19 15.89
CA THR A 4 2.15 -8.62 15.69
C THR A 4 2.99 -8.85 14.44
N LEU A 5 3.66 -10.01 14.37
CA LEU A 5 4.40 -10.43 13.19
C LEU A 5 3.51 -10.45 11.94
N ASP A 6 2.26 -10.89 12.09
CA ASP A 6 1.29 -10.92 10.99
C ASP A 6 0.91 -9.50 10.55
N ASP A 7 0.89 -8.52 11.46
CA ASP A 7 0.66 -7.12 11.11
C ASP A 7 1.82 -6.52 10.33
N CYS A 8 3.06 -6.83 10.70
CA CYS A 8 4.23 -6.42 9.93
C CYS A 8 4.11 -6.92 8.48
N MET A 9 3.81 -8.21 8.31
CA MET A 9 3.73 -8.83 7.00
C MET A 9 2.50 -8.35 6.20
N LEU A 10 1.35 -8.15 6.86
CA LEU A 10 0.18 -7.52 6.24
C LEU A 10 0.51 -6.09 5.78
N GLY A 11 1.25 -5.31 6.57
CA GLY A 11 1.70 -3.97 6.23
C GLY A 11 2.65 -3.94 5.03
N CYS A 12 3.63 -4.84 5.01
CA CYS A 12 4.57 -4.98 3.90
C CYS A 12 3.88 -5.39 2.58
N PHE A 13 2.85 -6.23 2.64
CA PHE A 13 2.25 -6.82 1.44
C PHE A 13 1.55 -5.77 0.55
N ALA A 14 2.10 -5.54 -0.65
CA ALA A 14 1.58 -4.60 -1.64
C ALA A 14 1.78 -5.13 -3.06
N PRO A 15 0.92 -6.06 -3.52
CA PRO A 15 1.12 -6.81 -4.76
C PRO A 15 0.57 -6.12 -6.02
N THR A 16 0.12 -4.87 -5.94
CA THR A 16 -0.42 -4.09 -7.07
C THR A 16 0.02 -2.63 -6.99
N ASN A 17 -0.07 -1.88 -8.10
CA ASN A 17 0.19 -0.44 -8.12
C ASN A 17 -0.63 0.30 -7.06
N ALA A 18 -1.95 0.10 -7.05
CA ALA A 18 -2.84 0.74 -6.09
C ALA A 18 -2.47 0.38 -4.63
N ALA A 19 -2.18 -0.89 -4.35
CA ALA A 19 -1.79 -1.31 -3.00
C ALA A 19 -0.43 -0.75 -2.56
N TRP A 20 0.48 -0.54 -3.51
CA TRP A 20 1.81 0.00 -3.24
C TRP A 20 1.78 1.52 -3.04
N MET A 21 1.06 2.27 -3.87
CA MET A 21 0.82 3.70 -3.63
C MET A 21 0.11 3.94 -2.30
N LEU A 22 -0.86 3.08 -1.98
CA LEU A 22 -1.53 3.10 -0.68
C LEU A 22 -0.57 2.84 0.49
N ARG A 23 0.40 1.93 0.34
CA ARG A 23 1.46 1.70 1.33
C ARG A 23 2.33 2.95 1.49
N SER A 24 2.83 3.47 0.37
CA SER A 24 3.71 4.63 0.30
C SER A 24 3.12 5.86 1.02
N SER A 25 1.82 6.11 0.84
CA SER A 25 1.11 7.23 1.49
C SER A 25 1.03 7.16 3.02
N HIS A 26 1.46 6.05 3.63
CA HIS A 26 1.44 5.83 5.08
C HIS A 26 2.83 5.57 5.67
N ILE A 27 3.74 4.99 4.90
CA ILE A 27 5.07 4.60 5.42
C ILE A 27 6.16 5.64 5.16
N TYR A 28 5.87 6.68 4.37
CA TYR A 28 6.79 7.77 4.05
C TYR A 28 8.10 7.24 3.42
N ASP A 29 7.99 6.40 2.39
CA ASP A 29 9.12 5.87 1.64
C ASP A 29 9.63 6.81 0.52
N HIS A 30 8.99 7.97 0.36
CA HIS A 30 9.36 9.05 -0.55
C HIS A 30 9.44 8.61 -2.02
N LEU A 31 8.41 7.90 -2.47
CA LEU A 31 8.23 7.55 -3.88
C LEU A 31 7.60 8.73 -4.62
N ASP A 32 8.27 9.15 -5.69
CA ASP A 32 7.74 10.13 -6.63
C ASP A 32 6.86 9.44 -7.69
N ASP A 33 7.35 8.33 -8.25
CA ASP A 33 6.58 7.46 -9.13
C ASP A 33 6.91 5.98 -8.88
N ALA A 34 5.95 5.09 -9.15
CA ALA A 34 6.09 3.66 -8.92
C ALA A 34 5.28 2.83 -9.91
N ARG A 35 5.91 1.78 -10.45
CA ARG A 35 5.28 0.83 -11.37
C ARG A 35 5.58 -0.60 -10.95
N PHE A 36 4.50 -1.34 -10.74
CA PHE A 36 4.47 -2.78 -10.63
C PHE A 36 4.58 -3.38 -12.02
N LEU A 37 5.61 -4.19 -12.25
CA LEU A 37 5.95 -4.68 -13.58
C LEU A 37 5.52 -6.13 -13.78
N ALA A 38 5.75 -6.98 -12.80
CA ALA A 38 5.41 -8.40 -12.90
C ALA A 38 5.21 -9.06 -11.53
N THR A 39 4.27 -10.01 -11.48
CA THR A 39 4.20 -11.01 -10.40
C THR A 39 4.88 -12.28 -10.85
N VAL A 40 5.91 -12.72 -10.11
CA VAL A 40 6.57 -14.01 -10.31
C VAL A 40 5.96 -15.08 -9.40
N ARG A 41 5.69 -14.73 -8.13
CA ARG A 41 4.98 -15.60 -7.19
C ARG A 41 3.99 -14.79 -6.36
N GLY A 42 2.77 -15.30 -6.28
CA GLY A 42 1.70 -14.71 -5.49
C GLY A 42 1.49 -15.37 -4.11
N PRO A 43 0.55 -14.81 -3.33
CA PRO A 43 0.10 -15.34 -2.05
C PRO A 43 -0.57 -16.71 -2.18
N THR A 44 -0.61 -17.46 -1.08
CA THR A 44 -1.27 -18.77 -0.98
C THR A 44 -2.05 -18.87 0.32
N ARG A 45 -2.89 -19.90 0.47
CA ARG A 45 -3.59 -20.15 1.74
C ARG A 45 -2.61 -20.43 2.90
N GLN A 46 -1.47 -21.07 2.61
CA GLN A 46 -0.45 -21.40 3.62
C GLN A 46 0.53 -20.25 3.89
N ASP A 47 0.62 -19.27 2.99
CA ASP A 47 1.41 -18.06 3.17
C ASP A 47 0.71 -16.91 2.43
N PRO A 48 -0.24 -16.22 3.10
CA PRO A 48 -1.11 -15.22 2.46
C PRO A 48 -0.40 -13.89 2.22
N CYS A 49 0.80 -13.69 2.78
CA CYS A 49 1.66 -12.53 2.52
C CYS A 49 2.85 -12.86 1.62
N ARG A 50 2.88 -14.08 1.04
CA ARG A 50 3.92 -14.49 0.11
C ARG A 50 3.88 -13.65 -1.15
N PHE A 51 5.03 -13.12 -1.54
CA PHE A 51 5.16 -12.36 -2.77
C PHE A 51 6.56 -12.51 -3.36
N LEU A 52 6.63 -12.54 -4.68
CA LEU A 52 7.84 -12.30 -5.47
C LEU A 52 7.44 -11.56 -6.73
N GLY A 53 8.03 -10.39 -6.98
CA GLY A 53 7.73 -9.65 -8.20
C GLY A 53 8.73 -8.57 -8.51
N VAL A 54 8.60 -8.01 -9.71
CA VAL A 54 9.47 -6.96 -10.25
C VAL A 54 8.76 -5.62 -10.14
N LYS A 55 9.47 -4.64 -9.60
CA LYS A 55 8.97 -3.30 -9.32
C LYS A 55 9.98 -2.27 -9.78
N TRP A 56 9.49 -1.18 -10.33
CA TRP A 56 10.26 0.02 -10.65
C TRP A 56 9.72 1.19 -9.82
N PHE A 57 10.60 2.06 -9.35
CA PHE A 57 10.19 3.31 -8.72
C PHE A 57 11.24 4.41 -8.87
N ALA A 58 10.78 5.65 -8.86
CA ALA A 58 11.61 6.84 -8.72
C ALA A 58 11.46 7.39 -7.30
N LYS A 59 12.57 7.83 -6.69
CA LYS A 59 12.55 8.51 -5.39
C LYS A 59 12.46 10.01 -5.55
N GLU A 60 11.75 10.65 -4.62
CA GLU A 60 11.88 12.08 -4.39
C GLU A 60 13.31 12.39 -3.91
N HIS A 61 13.81 13.57 -4.25
CA HIS A 61 14.98 14.15 -3.57
C HIS A 61 14.55 15.45 -2.89
N PRO A 62 15.22 15.86 -1.79
CA PRO A 62 14.87 17.11 -1.12
C PRO A 62 14.89 18.28 -2.10
N ALA A 63 13.88 19.16 -2.02
CA ALA A 63 13.70 20.26 -2.96
C ALA A 63 14.89 21.23 -3.03
N VAL A 64 15.68 21.31 -1.94
CA VAL A 64 16.92 22.10 -1.90
C VAL A 64 18.01 21.59 -2.84
N PHE A 65 17.92 20.33 -3.29
CA PHE A 65 18.85 19.72 -4.25
C PHE A 65 18.33 19.68 -5.69
N THR A 66 17.12 20.20 -5.93
CA THR A 66 16.56 20.30 -7.29
C THR A 66 17.48 21.10 -8.20
N GLY A 67 17.82 20.54 -9.37
CA GLY A 67 18.76 21.14 -10.33
C GLY A 67 20.25 20.89 -10.03
N ILE A 68 20.58 20.34 -8.86
CA ILE A 68 21.95 19.98 -8.46
C ILE A 68 22.13 18.46 -8.50
N VAL A 69 21.12 17.72 -8.04
CA VAL A 69 21.13 16.27 -7.91
C VAL A 69 20.05 15.69 -8.83
N GLN A 70 20.44 14.84 -9.77
CA GLN A 70 19.50 14.14 -10.66
C GLN A 70 18.52 13.24 -9.88
N GLN A 71 17.34 12.97 -10.43
CA GLN A 71 16.42 12.02 -9.81
C GLN A 71 16.95 10.58 -9.95
N ARG A 72 16.69 9.73 -8.95
CA ARG A 72 17.10 8.33 -8.96
C ARG A 72 15.91 7.42 -9.17
N ASP A 73 16.03 6.52 -10.13
CA ASP A 73 15.12 5.39 -10.30
C ASP A 73 15.78 4.09 -9.83
N PHE A 74 14.95 3.11 -9.50
CA PHE A 74 15.36 1.80 -9.03
C PHE A 74 14.48 0.74 -9.69
N LEU A 75 15.12 -0.26 -10.29
CA LEU A 75 14.47 -1.48 -10.76
C LEU A 75 14.84 -2.62 -9.81
N ILE A 76 13.86 -3.22 -9.17
CA ILE A 76 14.07 -4.20 -8.10
C ILE A 76 13.23 -5.46 -8.30
N ILE A 77 13.72 -6.55 -7.74
CA ILE A 77 12.89 -7.67 -7.32
C ILE A 77 12.55 -7.49 -5.83
N GLU A 78 11.26 -7.61 -5.49
CA GLU A 78 10.75 -7.58 -4.11
C GLU A 78 10.26 -8.98 -3.75
N ALA A 79 10.66 -9.49 -2.58
CA ALA A 79 10.19 -10.77 -2.06
C ALA A 79 9.73 -10.64 -0.61
N SER A 80 8.62 -11.28 -0.27
CA SER A 80 8.12 -11.34 1.11
C SER A 80 7.47 -12.67 1.43
N GLY A 81 7.40 -12.99 2.72
CA GLY A 81 6.69 -14.15 3.22
C GLY A 81 7.16 -14.54 4.61
N PHE A 82 6.82 -15.76 5.00
CA PHE A 82 7.29 -16.34 6.25
C PHE A 82 8.36 -17.40 6.01
N THR A 83 9.28 -17.52 6.96
CA THR A 83 10.24 -18.62 7.02
C THR A 83 10.47 -19.01 8.48
N ARG A 84 11.38 -19.95 8.72
CA ARG A 84 11.84 -20.33 10.05
C ARG A 84 13.33 -20.03 10.19
N ASP A 85 13.73 -19.56 11.36
CA ASP A 85 15.15 -19.40 11.67
C ASP A 85 15.81 -20.74 12.08
N SER A 86 17.08 -20.68 12.47
CA SER A 86 17.85 -21.87 12.89
C SER A 86 17.31 -22.56 14.13
N LYS A 87 16.43 -21.92 14.90
CA LYS A 87 15.75 -22.49 16.07
C LYS A 87 14.35 -23.01 15.74
N GLY A 88 13.93 -22.90 14.48
CA GLY A 88 12.60 -23.26 14.03
C GLY A 88 11.54 -22.18 14.34
N GLU A 89 11.93 -21.02 14.87
CA GLU A 89 10.99 -19.94 15.19
C GLU A 89 10.51 -19.26 13.91
N ARG A 90 9.21 -18.96 13.85
CA ARG A 90 8.62 -18.30 12.68
C ARG A 90 9.08 -16.85 12.60
N VAL A 91 9.60 -16.47 11.46
CA VAL A 91 10.02 -15.10 11.15
C VAL A 91 9.40 -14.64 9.84
N GLY A 92 9.11 -13.35 9.74
CA GLY A 92 8.71 -12.69 8.50
C GLY A 92 9.95 -12.14 7.81
N TYR A 93 9.98 -12.16 6.48
CA TYR A 93 11.03 -11.51 5.71
C TYR A 93 10.45 -10.58 4.66
N PHE A 94 11.17 -9.49 4.41
CA PHE A 94 10.92 -8.59 3.29
C PHE A 94 12.27 -8.23 2.65
N LEU A 95 12.40 -8.48 1.36
CA LEU A 95 13.63 -8.35 0.59
C LEU A 95 13.37 -7.42 -0.59
N MET A 96 14.31 -6.54 -0.86
CA MET A 96 14.36 -5.77 -2.10
C MET A 96 15.78 -5.87 -2.64
N HIS A 97 15.93 -6.16 -3.92
CA HIS A 97 17.25 -6.23 -4.55
C HIS A 97 17.18 -5.67 -5.97
N SER A 98 18.10 -4.77 -6.31
CA SER A 98 18.19 -4.22 -7.65
C SER A 98 18.52 -5.30 -8.67
N VAL A 99 17.84 -5.25 -9.81
CA VAL A 99 18.05 -6.17 -10.93
C VAL A 99 18.22 -5.39 -12.23
N THR A 100 18.84 -6.02 -13.22
CA THR A 100 18.97 -5.48 -14.56
C THR A 100 18.14 -6.33 -15.52
N LEU A 101 17.24 -5.70 -16.25
CA LEU A 101 16.42 -6.34 -17.28
C LEU A 101 16.62 -5.59 -18.60
N ARG A 102 16.82 -6.32 -19.70
CA ARG A 102 17.11 -5.71 -21.02
C ARG A 102 15.93 -4.88 -21.52
N GLU A 103 14.72 -5.32 -21.19
CA GLU A 103 13.45 -4.71 -21.55
C GLU A 103 13.18 -3.42 -20.78
N ILE A 104 13.93 -3.14 -19.71
CA ILE A 104 13.74 -1.99 -18.84
C ILE A 104 15.09 -1.25 -18.69
N PRO A 105 15.50 -0.51 -19.73
CA PRO A 105 16.76 0.21 -19.74
C PRO A 105 16.80 1.32 -18.69
N GLU A 106 17.98 1.89 -18.50
CA GLU A 106 18.13 3.11 -17.72
C GLU A 106 17.46 4.29 -18.43
N LEU A 107 16.88 5.20 -17.65
CA LEU A 107 16.11 6.34 -18.17
C LEU A 107 16.98 7.60 -18.27
N THR A 108 18.23 7.46 -18.69
CA THR A 108 19.21 8.56 -18.78
C THR A 108 18.77 9.67 -19.73
N HIS A 109 18.01 9.33 -20.77
CA HIS A 109 17.39 10.29 -21.70
C HIS A 109 16.35 11.22 -21.03
N LEU A 110 15.84 10.86 -19.84
CA LEU A 110 14.98 11.69 -19.00
C LEU A 110 15.76 12.39 -17.87
N GLY A 111 17.10 12.32 -17.88
CA GLY A 111 17.94 12.91 -16.84
C GLY A 111 17.95 12.14 -15.52
N MET A 112 17.51 10.87 -15.52
CA MET A 112 17.53 10.01 -14.33
C MET A 112 18.79 9.16 -14.23
N VAL A 113 19.20 8.86 -12.98
CA VAL A 113 20.29 7.95 -12.65
C VAL A 113 19.72 6.69 -12.03
N ARG A 114 20.05 5.52 -12.59
CA ARG A 114 19.70 4.23 -11.99
C ARG A 114 20.51 4.00 -10.72
N GLY A 115 19.86 4.08 -9.57
CA GLY A 115 20.44 3.67 -8.30
C GLY A 115 20.42 2.15 -8.12
N LEU A 116 21.26 1.66 -7.20
CA LEU A 116 21.29 0.26 -6.80
C LEU A 116 21.00 0.14 -5.30
N LEU A 117 20.17 -0.83 -4.95
CA LEU A 117 19.90 -1.15 -3.55
C LEU A 117 19.80 -2.66 -3.34
N SER A 118 20.03 -3.08 -2.11
CA SER A 118 19.71 -4.41 -1.64
C SER A 118 19.39 -4.32 -0.17
N PHE A 119 18.14 -4.53 0.24
CA PHE A 119 17.72 -4.53 1.63
C PHE A 119 17.09 -5.87 2.01
N CYS A 120 17.42 -6.34 3.21
CA CYS A 120 16.82 -7.49 3.85
C CYS A 120 16.30 -7.07 5.22
N TYR A 121 15.00 -7.27 5.43
CA TYR A 121 14.32 -7.08 6.69
C TYR A 121 13.87 -8.43 7.22
N LEU A 122 14.14 -8.67 8.50
CA LEU A 122 13.61 -9.80 9.25
C LEU A 122 12.76 -9.27 10.40
N PHE A 123 11.55 -9.80 10.52
CA PHE A 123 10.59 -9.48 11.56
C PHE A 123 10.43 -10.68 12.48
N ARG A 124 10.62 -10.49 13.79
CA ARG A 124 10.47 -11.53 14.81
C ARG A 124 9.52 -11.07 15.91
N GLN A 125 8.55 -11.91 16.28
CA GLN A 125 7.74 -11.66 17.46
C GLN A 125 8.59 -11.84 18.71
N SER A 126 8.84 -10.77 19.47
CA SER A 126 9.66 -10.80 20.69
C SER A 126 8.84 -10.83 21.98
N GLY A 127 7.53 -10.58 21.88
CA GLY A 127 6.57 -10.72 22.98
C GLY A 127 5.18 -10.27 22.57
N PRO A 128 4.19 -10.29 23.47
CA PRO A 128 2.83 -9.83 23.18
C PRO A 128 2.82 -8.40 22.64
N GLY A 129 2.32 -8.22 21.41
CA GLY A 129 2.24 -6.90 20.78
C GLY A 129 3.59 -6.24 20.47
N LYS A 130 4.69 -7.00 20.43
CA LYS A 130 6.03 -6.47 20.10
C LYS A 130 6.74 -7.30 19.03
N VAL A 131 7.25 -6.60 18.02
CA VAL A 131 8.08 -7.17 16.95
C VAL A 131 9.44 -6.49 16.91
N ASP A 132 10.49 -7.31 16.91
CA ASP A 132 11.86 -6.89 16.64
C ASP A 132 12.10 -6.89 15.14
N VAL A 133 12.84 -5.88 14.66
CA VAL A 133 13.17 -5.75 13.25
C VAL A 133 14.67 -5.66 13.08
N PHE A 134 15.20 -6.59 12.32
CA PHE A 134 16.57 -6.55 11.83
C PHE A 134 16.56 -6.08 10.39
N CYS A 135 17.41 -5.10 10.07
CA CYS A 135 17.62 -4.62 8.71
C CYS A 135 19.10 -4.68 8.37
N ARG A 136 19.42 -5.22 7.20
CA ARG A 136 20.72 -5.07 6.56
C ARG A 136 20.51 -4.64 5.14
N GLY A 137 21.29 -3.66 4.68
CA GLY A 137 21.24 -3.30 3.28
C GLY A 137 22.50 -2.65 2.73
N PHE A 138 22.49 -2.56 1.42
CA PHE A 138 23.46 -1.88 0.58
C PHE A 138 22.70 -0.85 -0.25
N PHE A 139 23.29 0.31 -0.42
CA PHE A 139 22.68 1.41 -1.17
C PHE A 139 23.79 2.17 -1.90
N ASP A 140 23.64 2.28 -3.21
CA ASP A 140 24.48 3.07 -4.08
C ASP A 140 23.58 4.00 -4.90
N SER A 141 23.61 5.28 -4.56
CA SER A 141 22.82 6.29 -5.26
C SER A 141 23.30 6.55 -6.68
N ARG A 142 24.54 6.13 -7.01
CA ARG A 142 25.26 6.39 -8.25
C ARG A 142 25.27 7.88 -8.65
N GLY A 143 26.12 8.22 -9.62
CA GLY A 143 26.33 9.61 -10.00
C GLY A 143 26.95 10.45 -8.86
N ALA A 144 27.16 11.75 -9.11
CA ALA A 144 27.85 12.63 -8.18
C ALA A 144 26.93 13.06 -7.01
N VAL A 145 26.58 12.14 -6.11
CA VAL A 145 25.86 12.46 -4.86
C VAL A 145 26.84 12.70 -3.72
N PRO A 146 26.70 13.79 -2.94
CA PRO A 146 27.48 13.97 -1.73
C PRO A 146 27.32 12.77 -0.78
N GLY A 147 28.42 12.22 -0.27
CA GLY A 147 28.38 10.99 0.55
C GLY A 147 27.43 11.07 1.76
N ARG A 148 27.37 12.22 2.44
CA ARG A 148 26.43 12.46 3.55
C ARG A 148 24.97 12.34 3.13
N LEU A 149 24.61 12.86 1.95
CA LEU A 149 23.27 12.75 1.40
C LEU A 149 22.94 11.29 1.05
N SER A 150 23.87 10.57 0.43
CA SER A 150 23.68 9.14 0.12
C SER A 150 23.44 8.29 1.37
N VAL A 151 24.19 8.55 2.46
CA VAL A 151 23.98 7.86 3.75
C VAL A 151 22.61 8.20 4.35
N SER A 152 22.19 9.47 4.29
CA SER A 152 20.87 9.89 4.78
C SER A 152 19.74 9.19 4.04
N LEU A 153 19.79 9.14 2.72
CA LEU A 153 18.78 8.46 1.88
C LEU A 153 18.73 6.95 2.16
N ALA A 154 19.89 6.32 2.38
CA ALA A 154 19.96 4.91 2.76
C ALA A 154 19.33 4.65 4.13
N ALA A 155 19.62 5.50 5.12
CA ALA A 155 19.06 5.39 6.47
C ALA A 155 17.54 5.59 6.49
N GLU A 156 17.05 6.59 5.77
CA GLU A 156 15.61 6.83 5.59
C GLU A 156 14.91 5.64 4.94
N SER A 157 15.50 5.09 3.88
CA SER A 157 15.00 3.87 3.22
C SER A 157 14.98 2.66 4.15
N ALA A 158 15.93 2.56 5.10
CA ALA A 158 15.97 1.52 6.11
C ALA A 158 14.90 1.71 7.20
N ILE A 159 14.67 2.95 7.63
CA ILE A 159 13.80 3.29 8.76
C ILE A 159 12.32 3.27 8.36
N CYS A 160 11.96 3.54 7.10
CA CYS A 160 10.55 3.59 6.68
C CYS A 160 9.79 2.28 6.94
N CYS A 161 10.48 1.14 7.03
CA CYS A 161 9.89 -0.14 7.42
C CYS A 161 9.26 -0.10 8.82
N ALA A 162 9.60 0.86 9.67
CA ALA A 162 9.02 1.02 10.99
C ALA A 162 7.55 1.41 11.00
N ASN A 163 7.07 1.94 9.87
CA ASN A 163 5.69 2.40 9.73
C ASN A 163 4.76 1.31 9.15
N VAL A 164 5.26 0.11 8.83
CA VAL A 164 4.43 -0.93 8.18
C VAL A 164 3.30 -1.42 9.08
N VAL A 165 3.51 -1.45 10.40
CA VAL A 165 2.46 -1.86 11.35
C VAL A 165 1.34 -0.82 11.44
N ASP A 166 1.69 0.47 11.43
CA ASP A 166 0.70 1.54 11.36
C ASP A 166 -0.13 1.43 10.08
N TYR A 167 0.52 1.13 8.96
CA TYR A 167 -0.20 0.88 7.71
C TYR A 167 -1.08 -0.37 7.76
N ALA A 168 -0.63 -1.46 8.40
CA ALA A 168 -1.45 -2.64 8.63
C ALA A 168 -2.71 -2.27 9.43
N TYR A 169 -2.59 -1.40 10.44
CA TYR A 169 -3.74 -0.91 11.18
C TYR A 169 -4.74 -0.13 10.32
N ILE A 170 -4.25 0.69 9.37
CA ILE A 170 -5.12 1.35 8.38
C ILE A 170 -5.85 0.32 7.50
N LYS A 171 -5.17 -0.75 7.06
CA LYS A 171 -5.82 -1.86 6.33
C LYS A 171 -6.93 -2.51 7.16
N LYS A 172 -6.69 -2.75 8.45
CA LYS A 172 -7.69 -3.32 9.36
C LYS A 172 -8.92 -2.43 9.52
N LEU A 173 -8.72 -1.12 9.68
CA LEU A 173 -9.83 -0.16 9.73
C LEU A 173 -10.63 -0.15 8.42
N ARG A 174 -9.96 -0.13 7.27
CA ARG A 174 -10.62 -0.16 5.96
C ARG A 174 -11.44 -1.43 5.76
N TRP A 175 -10.89 -2.58 6.15
CA TRP A 175 -11.59 -3.86 6.09
C TRP A 175 -12.85 -3.85 6.96
N LEU A 176 -12.76 -3.36 8.20
CA LEU A 176 -13.92 -3.26 9.10
C LEU A 176 -15.00 -2.31 8.56
N VAL A 177 -14.64 -1.16 8.00
CA VAL A 177 -15.60 -0.23 7.37
C VAL A 177 -16.33 -0.88 6.18
N ASN A 178 -15.60 -1.64 5.37
CA ASN A 178 -16.19 -2.31 4.21
C ASN A 178 -17.12 -3.47 4.61
N ASN A 179 -16.84 -4.11 5.74
CA ASN A 179 -17.61 -5.26 6.21
C ASN A 179 -18.78 -4.86 7.13
N SER A 180 -18.70 -3.73 7.84
CA SER A 180 -19.78 -3.24 8.71
C SER A 180 -21.02 -2.80 7.93
N ARG A 181 -20.82 -2.24 6.72
CA ARG A 181 -21.92 -1.87 5.80
C ARG A 181 -22.81 -3.06 5.41
N LYS A 182 -22.32 -4.29 5.54
CA LYS A 182 -23.09 -5.51 5.24
C LYS A 182 -23.87 -6.05 6.44
N GLN A 183 -23.58 -5.56 7.65
CA GLN A 183 -24.06 -6.17 8.91
C GLN A 183 -25.06 -5.32 9.69
N ASN A 184 -25.24 -4.03 9.39
CA ASN A 184 -26.10 -3.16 10.21
C ASN A 184 -27.38 -2.72 9.49
N GLN A 185 -28.43 -3.53 9.64
CA GLN A 185 -29.76 -3.03 10.03
C GLN A 185 -29.79 -3.05 11.56
N ARG A 186 -29.41 -1.95 12.21
CA ARG A 186 -29.69 -1.76 13.64
C ARG A 186 -30.61 -0.56 13.78
N ASP A 187 -31.71 -0.77 14.48
CA ASP A 187 -32.73 0.24 14.74
C ASP A 187 -32.17 1.41 15.56
N LEU A 188 -32.67 2.60 15.21
CA LEU A 188 -32.65 3.89 15.89
C LEU A 188 -31.92 3.93 17.25
N SER A 189 -30.59 4.11 17.23
CA SER A 189 -29.84 4.48 18.43
C SER A 189 -30.22 5.88 18.90
N ASP A 190 -30.36 6.10 20.21
CA ASP A 190 -30.56 7.43 20.79
C ASP A 190 -29.36 8.34 20.47
N GLU A 191 -29.53 9.23 19.49
CA GLU A 191 -28.50 10.15 19.02
C GLU A 191 -28.10 11.21 20.06
N SER A 192 -28.83 11.29 21.18
CA SER A 192 -28.62 12.30 22.23
C SER A 192 -27.55 11.91 23.26
N ARG A 193 -27.00 10.69 23.21
CA ARG A 193 -25.99 10.18 24.16
C ARG A 193 -24.80 9.57 23.44
N CYS A 194 -23.64 9.64 24.08
CA CYS A 194 -22.42 9.01 23.56
C CYS A 194 -22.45 7.50 23.78
N GLU A 195 -22.36 6.70 22.73
CA GLU A 195 -22.34 5.23 22.81
C GLU A 195 -21.24 4.67 23.75
N VAL A 196 -20.12 5.37 23.89
CA VAL A 196 -18.94 4.85 24.62
C VAL A 196 -18.96 5.23 26.11
N CYS A 197 -19.37 6.45 26.44
CA CYS A 197 -19.33 6.95 27.83
C CYS A 197 -20.68 7.32 28.40
N ASP A 198 -21.74 7.13 27.63
CA ASP A 198 -23.14 7.39 27.97
C ASP A 198 -23.43 8.85 28.39
N LYS A 199 -22.51 9.77 28.16
CA LYS A 199 -22.71 11.19 28.45
C LYS A 199 -23.66 11.82 27.45
N SER A 200 -24.57 12.67 27.92
CA SER A 200 -25.46 13.44 27.06
C SER A 200 -24.67 14.36 26.14
N LEU A 201 -25.11 14.41 24.88
CA LEU A 201 -24.61 15.25 23.80
C LEU A 201 -25.52 16.47 23.56
N ALA A 202 -26.55 16.64 24.40
CA ALA A 202 -27.49 17.76 24.30
C ALA A 202 -26.77 19.08 24.55
N LYS A 203 -26.96 20.03 23.61
CA LYS A 203 -26.27 21.33 23.55
C LYS A 203 -26.58 22.28 24.73
N HIS A 204 -27.65 22.03 25.48
CA HIS A 204 -28.24 23.01 26.39
C HIS A 204 -27.84 22.90 27.86
N LEU A 205 -27.07 21.88 28.25
CA LEU A 205 -26.74 21.70 29.66
C LEU A 205 -25.31 22.18 29.99
N TRP A 206 -24.29 21.91 29.16
CA TRP A 206 -22.89 22.15 29.53
C TRP A 206 -22.07 22.74 28.35
N PRO A 207 -21.35 23.87 28.51
CA PRO A 207 -20.63 24.56 27.42
C PRO A 207 -19.42 23.80 26.85
N THR A 208 -19.06 22.65 27.45
CA THR A 208 -17.99 21.75 26.95
C THR A 208 -18.51 20.52 26.21
N SER A 209 -19.84 20.35 26.10
CA SER A 209 -20.46 19.26 25.35
C SER A 209 -20.44 19.57 23.86
N GLY A 210 -19.41 19.05 23.17
CA GLY A 210 -19.32 19.12 21.71
C GLY A 210 -20.41 18.28 21.03
N THR A 211 -20.78 18.65 19.81
CA THR A 211 -21.69 17.87 18.95
C THR A 211 -21.15 16.46 18.75
N GLY A 212 -22.01 15.45 18.90
CA GLY A 212 -21.70 14.06 18.60
C GLY A 212 -21.23 13.87 17.16
N THR A 213 -20.43 12.82 16.93
CA THR A 213 -20.02 12.39 15.59
C THR A 213 -20.28 10.89 15.42
N THR A 214 -20.55 10.47 14.19
CA THR A 214 -20.85 9.07 13.89
C THR A 214 -19.58 8.27 13.62
N CYS A 215 -19.41 7.15 14.33
CA CYS A 215 -18.33 6.20 14.06
C CYS A 215 -18.51 5.53 12.68
N GLN A 216 -17.46 5.49 11.86
CA GLN A 216 -17.54 4.91 10.50
C GLN A 216 -17.60 3.37 10.47
N ILE A 217 -17.43 2.70 11.60
CA ILE A 217 -17.54 1.22 11.71
C ILE A 217 -18.90 0.84 12.31
N CYS A 218 -19.17 1.25 13.55
CA CYS A 218 -20.41 0.84 14.23
C CYS A 218 -21.62 1.73 13.92
N HIS A 219 -21.42 2.89 13.29
CA HIS A 219 -22.47 3.88 12.97
C HIS A 219 -23.19 4.51 14.17
N LEU A 220 -22.66 4.35 15.38
CA LEU A 220 -23.20 4.93 16.62
C LEU A 220 -22.60 6.31 16.88
N VAL A 221 -23.36 7.18 17.55
CA VAL A 221 -22.96 8.54 17.89
C VAL A 221 -22.02 8.54 19.09
N VAL A 222 -20.89 9.23 18.96
CA VAL A 222 -19.85 9.32 20.00
C VAL A 222 -19.36 10.74 20.19
N CYS A 223 -18.98 11.10 21.42
CA CYS A 223 -18.40 12.40 21.71
C CYS A 223 -16.97 12.52 21.13
N SER A 224 -16.45 13.75 21.09
CA SER A 224 -15.08 14.02 20.62
C SER A 224 -13.99 13.33 21.43
N LYS A 225 -14.20 13.09 22.74
CA LYS A 225 -13.25 12.40 23.63
C LYS A 225 -13.25 10.88 23.42
N CYS A 226 -14.35 10.32 22.94
CA CYS A 226 -14.52 8.90 22.67
C CYS A 226 -14.30 8.54 21.19
N SER A 227 -13.84 9.49 20.38
CA SER A 227 -13.59 9.29 18.95
C SER A 227 -12.22 9.83 18.53
N VAL A 228 -11.63 9.20 17.52
CA VAL A 228 -10.38 9.62 16.91
C VAL A 228 -10.58 9.74 15.41
N ALA A 229 -10.05 10.82 14.83
CA ALA A 229 -9.97 10.98 13.39
C ALA A 229 -8.73 10.23 12.86
N LYS A 230 -8.91 9.42 11.83
CA LYS A 230 -7.81 8.77 11.10
C LYS A 230 -7.91 9.11 9.62
N LYS A 231 -6.77 9.48 9.02
CA LYS A 231 -6.67 9.62 7.57
C LYS A 231 -6.68 8.23 6.96
N ILE A 232 -7.68 7.97 6.14
CA ILE A 232 -7.84 6.71 5.41
C ILE A 232 -7.78 7.06 3.93
N THR A 233 -6.85 6.45 3.21
CA THR A 233 -6.84 6.52 1.75
C THR A 233 -8.01 5.70 1.21
N MET A 234 -8.87 6.36 0.46
CA MET A 234 -10.07 5.77 -0.14
C MET A 234 -9.75 5.08 -1.45
N ASP A 235 -9.01 5.76 -2.32
CA ASP A 235 -8.67 5.30 -3.65
C ASP A 235 -7.35 5.88 -4.14
N VAL A 236 -6.80 5.25 -5.18
CA VAL A 236 -5.64 5.73 -5.94
C VAL A 236 -6.12 5.90 -7.38
N SER A 237 -6.14 7.14 -7.86
CA SER A 237 -6.52 7.43 -9.25
C SER A 237 -5.57 6.76 -10.24
N GLU A 238 -5.99 6.68 -11.51
CA GLU A 238 -5.15 6.12 -12.59
C GLU A 238 -3.81 6.85 -12.74
N THR A 239 -3.75 8.14 -12.39
CA THR A 239 -2.54 8.96 -12.42
C THR A 239 -1.68 8.81 -11.15
N GLY A 240 -2.04 7.92 -10.22
CA GLY A 240 -1.30 7.68 -8.98
C GLY A 240 -1.64 8.64 -7.84
N VAL A 241 -2.51 9.64 -8.06
CA VAL A 241 -2.94 10.57 -7.01
C VAL A 241 -3.74 9.83 -5.95
N VAL A 242 -3.29 9.95 -4.70
CA VAL A 242 -3.87 9.29 -3.53
C VAL A 242 -4.97 10.17 -2.92
N GLN A 243 -6.21 9.69 -2.89
CA GLN A 243 -7.30 10.42 -2.24
C GLN A 243 -7.47 9.97 -0.79
N GLN A 244 -7.10 10.83 0.16
CA GLN A 244 -7.30 10.60 1.59
C GLN A 244 -8.57 11.29 2.11
N ARG A 245 -9.30 10.59 2.99
CA ARG A 245 -10.39 11.18 3.78
C ARG A 245 -10.14 11.01 5.26
N SER A 246 -10.49 12.03 6.04
CA SER A 246 -10.47 11.96 7.49
C SER A 246 -11.76 11.28 7.97
N LEU A 247 -11.64 10.06 8.50
CA LEU A 247 -12.75 9.28 9.01
C LEU A 247 -12.72 9.24 10.54
N ARG A 248 -13.89 9.28 11.18
CA ARG A 248 -14.03 9.23 12.64
C ARG A 248 -14.37 7.82 13.12
N PHE A 249 -13.68 7.36 14.15
CA PHE A 249 -13.87 6.04 14.74
C PHE A 249 -13.98 6.14 16.26
N CYS A 250 -14.89 5.39 16.87
CA CYS A 250 -14.96 5.31 18.32
C CYS A 250 -13.78 4.49 18.88
N LEU A 251 -13.41 4.75 20.14
CA LEU A 251 -12.29 4.04 20.78
C LEU A 251 -12.49 2.52 20.79
N SER A 252 -13.70 2.02 21.02
CA SER A 252 -14.00 0.58 21.00
C SER A 252 -13.74 -0.05 19.63
N CYS A 253 -14.15 0.60 18.54
CA CYS A 253 -13.89 0.10 17.19
C CYS A 253 -12.40 0.19 16.81
N LEU A 254 -11.68 1.21 17.27
CA LEU A 254 -10.22 1.30 17.10
C LEU A 254 -9.52 0.14 17.83
N MET A 255 -9.91 -0.17 19.07
CA MET A 255 -9.32 -1.28 19.82
C MET A 255 -9.64 -2.63 19.19
N ASN A 256 -10.88 -2.84 18.75
CA ASN A 256 -11.26 -4.01 17.98
C ASN A 256 -10.38 -4.14 16.71
N ALA A 257 -10.24 -3.06 15.94
CA ALA A 257 -9.38 -3.04 14.75
C ALA A 257 -7.93 -3.44 15.07
N LYS A 258 -7.36 -3.05 16.22
CA LYS A 258 -6.01 -3.49 16.61
C LYS A 258 -5.95 -4.99 16.89
N GLN A 259 -6.99 -5.57 17.46
CA GLN A 259 -7.07 -6.99 17.85
C GLN A 259 -7.36 -7.93 16.68
N GLN A 260 -7.81 -7.43 15.53
CA GLN A 260 -8.03 -8.28 14.36
C GLN A 260 -6.73 -8.95 13.89
N SER A 261 -6.83 -10.19 13.45
CA SER A 261 -5.70 -10.98 12.95
C SER A 261 -5.21 -10.46 11.59
N GLY A 262 -3.94 -10.08 11.50
CA GLY A 262 -3.32 -9.69 10.23
C GLY A 262 -3.32 -10.84 9.21
N TRP A 263 -3.17 -12.08 9.68
CA TRP A 263 -3.21 -13.29 8.87
C TRP A 263 -4.59 -13.53 8.25
N ASP A 264 -5.65 -13.47 9.07
CA ASP A 264 -7.02 -13.75 8.61
C ASP A 264 -7.48 -12.69 7.60
N MET A 265 -7.05 -11.45 7.78
CA MET A 265 -7.29 -10.39 6.80
C MET A 265 -6.54 -10.63 5.49
N ALA A 266 -5.27 -11.03 5.54
CA ALA A 266 -4.51 -11.37 4.34
C ALA A 266 -5.16 -12.53 3.58
N LEU A 267 -5.63 -13.55 4.30
CA LEU A 267 -6.35 -14.68 3.73
C LEU A 267 -7.70 -14.27 3.13
N SER A 268 -8.47 -13.44 3.83
CA SER A 268 -9.76 -12.91 3.34
C SER A 268 -9.58 -12.10 2.05
N ASN A 269 -8.52 -11.30 1.96
CA ASN A 269 -8.19 -10.55 0.75
C ASN A 269 -7.84 -11.48 -0.42
N LEU A 270 -7.05 -12.53 -0.17
CA LEU A 270 -6.72 -13.55 -1.17
C LEU A 270 -8.00 -14.22 -1.73
N GLU A 271 -8.94 -14.57 -0.86
CA GLU A 271 -10.20 -15.19 -1.26
C GLU A 271 -11.16 -14.22 -1.97
N ALA A 272 -11.11 -12.94 -1.65
CA ALA A 272 -11.86 -11.92 -2.39
C ALA A 272 -11.31 -11.75 -3.82
N SER A 273 -9.98 -11.69 -3.96
CA SER A 273 -9.33 -11.60 -5.26
C SER A 273 -9.61 -12.83 -6.14
N SER A 274 -9.51 -14.05 -5.60
CA SER A 274 -9.78 -15.27 -6.38
C SER A 274 -11.22 -15.34 -6.88
N ARG A 275 -12.20 -14.93 -6.06
CA ARG A 275 -13.62 -14.84 -6.48
C ARG A 275 -13.83 -13.83 -7.60
N SER A 276 -13.17 -12.68 -7.54
CA SER A 276 -13.26 -11.66 -8.58
C SER A 276 -12.74 -12.18 -9.94
N THR A 277 -11.60 -12.89 -9.93
CA THR A 277 -11.03 -13.52 -11.14
C THR A 277 -11.91 -14.64 -11.66
N ALA A 278 -12.48 -15.48 -10.78
CA ALA A 278 -13.41 -16.51 -11.20
C ALA A 278 -14.66 -15.91 -11.86
N SER A 279 -15.21 -14.82 -11.28
CA SER A 279 -16.40 -14.14 -11.80
C SER A 279 -16.19 -13.50 -13.18
N SER A 280 -14.99 -12.95 -13.45
CA SER A 280 -14.64 -12.37 -14.76
C SER A 280 -14.42 -13.44 -15.83
N VAL A 281 -13.89 -14.61 -15.46
CA VAL A 281 -13.74 -15.76 -16.37
C VAL A 281 -15.10 -16.40 -16.67
N SER A 282 -15.99 -16.53 -15.69
CA SER A 282 -17.34 -17.08 -15.92
C SER A 282 -18.23 -16.17 -16.76
N SER A 283 -18.05 -14.84 -16.69
CA SER A 283 -18.81 -13.90 -17.53
C SER A 283 -18.28 -13.83 -18.97
N SER A 284 -17.04 -14.26 -19.22
CA SER A 284 -16.49 -14.41 -20.58
C SER A 284 -16.78 -15.79 -21.20
N ALA A 285 -17.15 -16.80 -20.40
CA ALA A 285 -17.58 -18.12 -20.89
C ALA A 285 -19.05 -18.16 -21.38
N SER A 286 -19.85 -17.14 -21.07
CA SER A 286 -21.27 -17.05 -21.47
C SER A 286 -21.51 -16.36 -22.83
N GLY A 287 -20.45 -15.85 -23.46
CA GLY A 287 -20.52 -15.22 -24.78
C GLY A 287 -20.28 -16.24 -25.89
N GLY A 288 -21.36 -16.72 -26.51
CA GLY A 288 -21.29 -17.61 -27.67
C GLY A 288 -20.42 -17.04 -28.79
N LEU A 289 -19.62 -17.91 -29.40
CA LEU A 289 -18.80 -17.65 -30.59
C LEU A 289 -19.66 -17.09 -31.73
N HIS A 290 -19.51 -15.80 -32.03
CA HIS A 290 -19.83 -15.25 -33.34
C HIS A 290 -18.53 -14.88 -34.05
N PRO A 291 -18.26 -15.39 -35.27
CA PRO A 291 -17.09 -15.00 -36.03
C PRO A 291 -17.30 -13.59 -36.57
N VAL A 292 -16.56 -12.61 -36.04
CA VAL A 292 -16.49 -11.26 -36.62
C VAL A 292 -15.34 -11.23 -37.62
N SER A 293 -15.70 -11.19 -38.89
CA SER A 293 -14.80 -10.97 -40.02
C SER A 293 -14.19 -9.57 -39.93
N GLN A 294 -12.87 -9.46 -39.74
CA GLN A 294 -12.15 -8.19 -39.84
C GLN A 294 -12.07 -7.77 -41.32
N LYS A 295 -12.76 -6.69 -41.69
CA LYS A 295 -12.46 -5.94 -42.93
C LYS A 295 -11.36 -4.92 -42.62
N VAL A 296 -10.17 -5.17 -43.15
CA VAL A 296 -9.06 -4.21 -43.19
C VAL A 296 -9.25 -3.32 -44.42
N SER A 297 -9.42 -2.01 -44.22
CA SER A 297 -9.40 -1.03 -45.31
C SER A 297 -8.01 -0.39 -45.41
N TYR A 298 -7.26 -0.71 -46.46
CA TYR A 298 -6.04 -0.01 -46.84
C TYR A 298 -6.40 1.30 -47.54
N ARG A 299 -5.84 2.44 -47.10
CA ARG A 299 -5.74 3.64 -47.95
C ARG A 299 -4.50 3.49 -48.83
N ARG A 300 -4.72 3.29 -50.13
CA ARG A 300 -3.78 3.70 -51.18
C ARG A 300 -3.80 5.23 -51.20
N ASP A 301 -2.64 5.84 -51.13
CA ASP A 301 -2.12 6.57 -52.28
C ASP A 301 -0.67 6.96 -52.00
N GLY A 302 0.22 6.37 -52.79
CA GLY A 302 1.60 6.78 -52.90
C GLY A 302 1.70 7.90 -53.93
N ARG A 303 2.39 8.97 -53.55
CA ARG A 303 3.13 9.82 -54.47
C ARG A 303 4.38 10.34 -53.79
N PHE A 304 5.52 9.96 -54.36
CA PHE A 304 6.75 10.70 -54.29
C PHE A 304 6.67 11.79 -55.36
N ASP A 305 7.08 13.01 -55.02
CA ASP A 305 7.63 13.95 -55.98
C ASP A 305 8.92 14.50 -55.38
N TYR A 306 10.00 14.33 -56.14
CA TYR A 306 11.25 15.07 -56.04
C TYR A 306 11.08 16.29 -56.95
N ASP A 307 11.52 17.47 -56.50
CA ASP A 307 12.05 18.48 -57.40
C ASP A 307 13.08 19.37 -56.66
N THR A 308 14.14 19.65 -57.40
CA THR A 308 15.37 20.41 -57.13
C THR A 308 15.24 21.88 -57.57
N GLU A 309 15.97 22.76 -56.86
CA GLU A 309 16.48 24.11 -57.24
C GLU A 309 15.40 25.19 -57.58
N ASP A 310 15.51 26.47 -57.19
CA ASP A 310 16.63 27.38 -56.85
C ASP A 310 16.52 28.03 -55.46
#